data_AF-A0A3D1E612-F1
#
_entry.id   AF-A0A3D1E612-F1
#
_cell.length_a   1.000
_cell.length_b   1.000
_cell.length_c   1.000
_cell.angle_alpha   90.00
_cell.angle_beta   90.00
_cell.angle_gamma   90.00
#
_symmetry.space_group_name_H-M   'P 1'
#
loop_
_entity.id
_entity.type
_entity.pdbx_description
1 polymer ?
#
loop_
_entity_poly.entity_id
_entity_poly.type
_entity_poly.pdbx_seq_one_letter_code
_entity_poly.pdbx_strand_id
1 'polypeptide(L)' 'SFDKQLVGQVAAKIRSFRKPEPYKGKGVKFVGEQLRRKAGKSA' A
#
# COMPACT_ATOMS: atom_id res chain seq x y z
N SER A 1 5.80 -5.46 -20.90
CA SER A 1 5.53 -4.02 -20.75
C SER A 1 6.86 -3.29 -20.77
N PHE A 2 6.99 -2.28 -21.62
CA PHE A 2 8.27 -1.82 -22.17
C PHE A 2 8.95 -0.69 -21.38
N ASP A 3 8.32 -0.14 -20.34
CA ASP A 3 8.94 0.84 -19.44
C ASP A 3 8.61 0.55 -17.97
N LYS A 4 9.62 0.19 -17.19
CA LYS A 4 9.49 -0.09 -15.75
C LYS A 4 9.34 1.18 -14.91
N GLN A 5 9.84 2.31 -15.39
CA GLN A 5 9.76 3.60 -14.70
C GLN A 5 8.32 4.11 -14.71
N LEU A 6 7.68 4.14 -15.88
CA LEU A 6 6.28 4.54 -16.01
C LEU A 6 5.34 3.66 -15.18
N VAL A 7 5.54 2.34 -15.21
CA VAL A 7 4.75 1.39 -14.40
C VAL A 7 4.91 1.67 -12.90
N GLY A 8 6.12 1.95 -12.43
CA GLY A 8 6.37 2.34 -11.04
C GLY A 8 5.68 3.63 -10.64
N GLN A 9 5.73 4.66 -11.50
CA GLN A 9 5.06 5.94 -11.26
C GLN A 9 3.54 5.79 -11.18
N VAL A 10 2.94 5.02 -12.10
CA VAL A 10 1.49 4.76 -12.10
C VAL A 10 1.09 3.96 -10.86
N ALA A 11 1.84 2.90 -10.51
CA ALA A 11 1.59 2.12 -9.31
C ALA A 11 1.69 2.97 -8.02
N ALA A 12 2.68 3.86 -7.92
CA ALA A 12 2.84 4.78 -6.81
C ALA A 12 1.68 5.79 -6.72
N LYS A 13 1.22 6.31 -7.87
CA LYS A 13 0.05 7.21 -7.95
C LYS A 13 -1.23 6.50 -7.52
N ILE A 14 -1.44 5.26 -7.92
CA ILE A 14 -2.62 4.47 -7.49
C ILE A 14 -2.58 4.23 -5.97
N ARG A 15 -1.39 3.93 -5.43
CA ARG A 15 -1.21 3.68 -3.99
C ARG A 15 -1.43 4.93 -3.13
N SER A 16 -1.17 6.13 -3.66
CA SER A 16 -1.31 7.38 -2.90
C SER A 16 -2.77 7.72 -2.59
N PHE A 17 -3.73 7.33 -3.44
CA PHE A 17 -5.16 7.58 -3.23
C PHE A 17 -5.71 6.90 -1.98
N ARG A 18 -5.24 5.69 -1.66
CA ARG A 18 -5.67 4.96 -0.46
C ARG A 18 -4.53 4.12 0.10
N LYS A 19 -3.68 4.77 0.89
CA LYS A 19 -2.57 4.09 1.57
C LYS A 19 -3.10 3.03 2.54
N PRO A 20 -2.42 1.89 2.67
CA PRO A 20 -2.84 0.82 3.57
C PRO A 20 -2.72 1.28 5.03
N GLU A 21 -3.84 1.19 5.76
CA GLU A 21 -3.91 1.66 7.14
C GLU A 21 -3.04 0.83 8.10
N PRO A 22 -2.38 1.44 9.09
CA PRO A 22 -1.46 0.76 10.00
C PRO A 22 -2.13 -0.21 10.99
N TYR A 23 -3.46 -0.18 11.14
CA TYR A 23 -4.15 -1.07 12.09
C TYR A 23 -4.81 -2.25 11.39
N LYS A 24 -5.75 -1.96 10.48
CA LYS A 24 -6.54 -2.98 9.77
C LYS A 24 -5.94 -3.37 8.42
N GLY A 25 -4.88 -2.69 7.96
CA GLY A 25 -4.22 -2.96 6.68
C GLY A 25 -5.11 -2.71 5.46
N LYS A 26 -6.20 -1.94 5.61
CA LYS A 26 -7.13 -1.64 4.52
C LYS A 26 -6.54 -0.58 3.61
N GLY A 27 -6.53 -0.82 2.30
CA GLY A 27 -6.02 0.11 1.29
C GLY A 27 -5.35 -0.61 0.13
N VAL A 28 -4.76 0.17 -0.78
CA VAL A 28 -4.01 -0.33 -1.93
C VAL A 28 -2.62 -0.78 -1.46
N LYS A 29 -2.34 -2.07 -1.62
CA LYS A 29 -1.06 -2.70 -1.27
C LYS A 29 -0.60 -3.60 -2.41
N PHE A 30 0.69 -3.88 -2.44
CA PHE A 30 1.21 -4.87 -3.38
C PHE A 30 0.96 -6.29 -2.85
N VAL A 31 0.83 -7.26 -3.77
CA VAL A 31 0.68 -8.68 -3.41
C VAL A 31 1.98 -9.13 -2.74
N GLY A 32 1.87 -9.71 -1.54
CA GLY A 32 3.04 -10.13 -0.74
C GLY A 32 3.70 -9.02 0.11
N GLU A 33 3.19 -7.78 0.08
CA GLU A 33 3.73 -6.69 0.91
C GLU A 33 3.44 -6.91 2.41
N GLN A 34 4.50 -7.05 3.21
CA GLN A 34 4.44 -7.11 4.67
C GLN A 34 4.16 -5.71 5.24
N LEU A 35 2.91 -5.46 5.65
CA LEU A 35 2.54 -4.20 6.27
C LEU A 35 2.84 -4.24 7.78
N ARG A 36 3.66 -3.31 8.28
CA ARG A 36 3.89 -3.15 9.73
C ARG A 36 2.60 -2.69 10.40
N ARG A 37 1.90 -3.62 11.04
CA ARG A 37 0.68 -3.33 11.79
C ARG A 37 1.04 -2.82 13.18
N LYS A 38 0.35 -1.79 13.64
CA LYS A 38 0.37 -1.35 15.04
C LYS A 38 -0.77 -2.04 15.78
N ALA A 39 -0.53 -2.44 17.03
CA ALA A 39 -1.60 -2.84 17.92
C ALA A 39 -2.57 -1.66 18.09
N GLY A 40 -3.87 -1.91 17.93
CA GLY A 40 -4.87 -0.92 18.35
C GLY A 40 -4.80 -0.73 19.86
N LYS A 41 -5.21 0.44 20.37
CA LYS A 41 -5.61 0.52 21.77
C LYS A 41 -6.83 -0.39 21.93
N SER A 42 -6.72 -1.46 22.71
CA SER A 42 -7.89 -2.18 23.19
C SER A 42 -8.81 -1.17 23.87
N ALA A 43 -10.07 -1.15 23.44
CA ALA A 43 -11.14 -0.49 24.19
C ALA A 43 -11.49 -1.34 25.41
#